data_AF-A0A966UII5-F1
#
_entry.id   AF-A0A966UII5-F1
#
_cell.length_a   1.000
_cell.length_b   1.000
_cell.length_c   1.000
_cell.angle_alpha   90.00
_cell.angle_beta   90.00
_cell.angle_gamma   90.00
#
_symmetry.space_group_name_H-M   'P 1'
#
loop_
_entity.id
_entity.type
_entity.pdbx_description
1 polymer ?
#
loop_
_entity_poly.entity_id
_entity_poly.type
_entity_poly.pdbx_seq_one_letter_code
_entity_poly.pdbx_strand_id
1 'polypeptide(L)'
;MGLGYFAKSLIKKIDSEIRRMSGKVLAFCFVAGAVIAEFVFLRFSETELRVCFAILCAGLLLQSLIDFYTHRLVRQISHALACSGVLLLSLNAAKNSSFDFLVSSSVCAILGVAVSFFSNKISRGSLGAGDVRLMAVLGWHLGFIGYSTAMLALFLACVLAGLFGVVMIMLRRGSWQQRIAFGPFLAIGSLVAIFANLVASYGFFA
;
A
#
# COMPACT_ATOMS: atom_id res chain seq x y z
N MET A 1 -2.50 28.14 -8.84
CA MET A 1 -3.47 27.55 -9.80
C MET A 1 -3.37 26.02 -9.98
N GLY A 2 -2.25 25.35 -9.63
CA GLY A 2 -2.08 23.90 -9.89
C GLY A 2 -2.87 22.94 -8.98
N LEU A 3 -3.03 23.24 -7.68
CA LEU A 3 -3.65 22.31 -6.72
C LEU A 3 -5.15 22.07 -6.96
N GLY A 4 -5.91 23.12 -7.29
CA GLY A 4 -7.36 23.04 -7.49
C GLY A 4 -7.78 22.29 -8.75
N TYR A 5 -7.01 22.44 -9.85
CA TYR A 5 -7.25 21.68 -11.08
C TYR A 5 -6.92 20.19 -10.88
N PHE A 6 -5.86 19.92 -10.11
CA PHE A 6 -5.43 18.57 -9.76
C PHE A 6 -6.48 17.85 -8.90
N ALA A 7 -7.00 18.52 -7.86
CA ALA A 7 -8.08 17.99 -7.03
C ALA A 7 -9.34 17.70 -7.85
N LYS A 8 -9.76 18.61 -8.75
CA LYS A 8 -10.93 18.39 -9.62
C LYS A 8 -10.76 17.19 -10.58
N SER A 9 -9.56 17.00 -11.14
CA SER A 9 -9.25 15.85 -11.99
C SER A 9 -9.25 14.53 -11.22
N LEU A 10 -8.71 14.53 -9.99
CA LEU A 10 -8.75 13.41 -9.06
C LEU A 10 -10.19 13.02 -8.74
N ILE A 11 -11.01 14.00 -8.34
CA ILE A 11 -12.42 13.79 -8.00
C ILE A 11 -13.17 13.23 -9.21
N LYS A 12 -12.98 13.78 -10.41
CA LYS A 12 -13.68 13.31 -11.62
C LYS A 12 -13.34 11.86 -11.97
N LYS A 13 -12.07 11.45 -11.83
CA LYS A 13 -11.65 10.07 -12.06
C LYS A 13 -12.19 9.12 -11.00
N ILE A 14 -12.05 9.48 -9.73
CA ILE A 14 -12.57 8.71 -8.60
C ILE A 14 -14.08 8.55 -8.74
N ASP A 15 -14.81 9.62 -9.01
CA ASP A 15 -16.27 9.64 -9.18
C ASP A 15 -16.72 8.77 -10.38
N SER A 16 -15.99 8.79 -11.50
CA SER A 16 -16.33 7.92 -12.65
C SER A 16 -16.13 6.42 -12.39
N GLU A 17 -15.13 6.07 -11.57
CA GLU A 17 -14.85 4.69 -11.15
C GLU A 17 -15.86 4.25 -10.08
N ILE A 18 -16.13 5.11 -9.08
CA ILE A 18 -17.11 4.87 -8.01
C ILE A 18 -18.52 4.72 -8.57
N ARG A 19 -18.92 5.50 -9.58
CA ARG A 19 -20.25 5.38 -10.21
C ARG A 19 -20.51 4.03 -10.86
N ARG A 20 -19.46 3.27 -11.20
CA ARG A 20 -19.58 1.89 -11.70
C ARG A 20 -19.72 0.87 -10.58
N MET A 21 -19.45 1.24 -9.33
CA MET A 21 -19.49 0.33 -8.19
C MET A 21 -20.90 0.28 -7.60
N SER A 22 -21.40 -0.93 -7.32
CA SER A 22 -22.67 -1.12 -6.61
C SER A 22 -22.61 -0.46 -5.23
N GLY A 23 -23.70 0.18 -4.77
CA GLY A 23 -23.76 0.82 -3.45
C GLY A 23 -23.37 -0.09 -2.28
N LYS A 24 -23.51 -1.41 -2.44
CA LYS A 24 -23.04 -2.42 -1.47
C LYS A 24 -21.52 -2.43 -1.31
N VAL A 25 -20.77 -2.26 -2.40
CA VAL A 25 -19.30 -2.22 -2.37
C VAL A 25 -18.84 -0.94 -1.70
N LEU A 26 -19.47 0.20 -2.02
CA LEU A 26 -19.17 1.46 -1.35
C LEU A 26 -19.39 1.38 0.16
N ALA A 27 -20.53 0.83 0.60
CA ALA A 27 -20.81 0.62 2.02
C ALA A 27 -19.76 -0.27 2.70
N PHE A 28 -19.36 -1.36 2.05
CA PHE A 28 -18.28 -2.23 2.53
C PHE A 28 -16.95 -1.46 2.69
N CYS A 29 -16.58 -0.60 1.73
CA CYS A 29 -15.37 0.22 1.83
C CYS A 29 -15.39 1.16 3.04
N PHE A 30 -16.53 1.82 3.28
CA PHE A 30 -16.69 2.72 4.42
C PHE A 30 -16.56 1.98 5.74
N VAL A 31 -17.21 0.82 5.88
CA VAL A 31 -17.13 0.00 7.09
C VAL A 31 -15.71 -0.54 7.29
N ALA A 32 -15.11 -1.15 6.26
CA ALA A 32 -13.74 -1.67 6.33
C ALA A 32 -12.72 -0.55 6.63
N GLY A 33 -12.88 0.62 6.00
CA GLY A 33 -12.06 1.79 6.24
C GLY A 33 -12.19 2.32 7.67
N ALA A 34 -13.40 2.37 8.22
CA ALA A 34 -13.62 2.81 9.60
C ALA A 34 -12.98 1.85 10.61
N VAL A 35 -13.16 0.54 10.42
CA VAL A 35 -12.53 -0.49 11.27
C VAL A 35 -11.01 -0.37 11.21
N ILE A 36 -10.43 -0.28 10.01
CA ILE A 36 -8.97 -0.16 9.86
C ILE A 36 -8.46 1.14 10.48
N ALA A 37 -9.18 2.25 10.33
CA ALA A 37 -8.82 3.51 10.97
C ALA A 37 -8.79 3.35 12.50
N GLU A 38 -9.80 2.73 13.11
CA GLU A 38 -9.83 2.46 14.54
C GLU A 38 -8.61 1.65 15.00
N PHE A 39 -8.25 0.57 14.29
CA PHE A 39 -7.03 -0.18 14.57
C PHE A 39 -5.75 0.67 14.45
N VAL A 40 -5.67 1.59 13.49
CA VAL A 40 -4.53 2.53 13.36
C VAL A 40 -4.47 3.47 14.57
N PHE A 41 -5.61 3.99 15.02
CA PHE A 41 -5.69 4.86 16.19
C PHE A 41 -5.25 4.17 17.49
N LEU A 42 -5.57 2.88 17.63
CA LEU A 42 -5.12 2.05 18.75
C LEU A 42 -3.63 1.69 18.65
N ARG A 43 -3.07 1.60 17.43
CA ARG A 43 -1.69 1.16 17.19
C ARG A 43 -0.65 2.26 17.41
N PHE A 44 -0.92 3.49 16.98
CA PHE A 44 0.06 4.58 17.03
C PHE A 44 -0.34 5.62 18.08
N SER A 45 0.63 6.12 18.86
CA SER A 45 0.43 7.23 19.81
C SER A 45 0.48 8.58 19.10
N GLU A 46 1.46 8.76 18.22
CA GLU A 46 1.73 10.02 17.52
C GLU A 46 0.65 10.37 16.49
N THR A 47 0.20 11.62 16.50
CA THR A 47 -0.86 12.11 15.61
C THR A 47 -0.45 12.06 14.13
N GLU A 48 0.82 12.32 13.83
CA GLU A 48 1.36 12.27 12.47
C GLU A 48 1.35 10.86 11.90
N LEU A 49 1.73 9.87 12.71
CA LEU A 49 1.70 8.46 12.32
C LEU A 49 0.27 7.99 12.12
N ARG A 50 -0.66 8.35 13.02
CA ARG A 50 -2.10 8.03 12.87
C ARG A 50 -2.64 8.53 11.53
N VAL A 51 -2.42 9.80 11.22
CA VAL A 51 -2.91 10.40 9.97
C VAL A 51 -2.24 9.76 8.76
N CYS A 52 -0.91 9.55 8.82
CA CYS A 52 -0.16 8.96 7.72
C CYS A 52 -0.62 7.54 7.39
N PHE A 53 -0.73 6.67 8.40
CA PHE A 53 -1.14 5.29 8.20
C PHE A 53 -2.64 5.15 7.92
N ALA A 54 -3.49 6.07 8.41
CA ALA A 54 -4.90 6.11 8.01
C ALA A 54 -5.05 6.44 6.52
N ILE A 55 -4.31 7.44 6.02
CA ILE A 55 -4.28 7.78 4.59
C ILE A 55 -3.74 6.60 3.77
N LEU A 56 -2.65 5.97 4.22
CA LEU A 56 -2.09 4.78 3.57
C LEU A 56 -3.13 3.66 3.45
N CYS A 57 -3.74 3.27 4.56
CA CYS A 57 -4.70 2.17 4.60
C CYS A 57 -5.94 2.45 3.75
N ALA A 58 -6.48 3.67 3.83
CA ALA A 58 -7.62 4.09 3.01
C ALA A 58 -7.27 4.08 1.51
N GLY A 59 -6.08 4.57 1.15
CA GLY A 59 -5.60 4.54 -0.23
C GLY A 59 -5.35 3.12 -0.75
N LEU A 60 -4.83 2.22 0.10
CA LEU A 60 -4.63 0.81 -0.24
C LEU A 60 -5.96 0.08 -0.47
N LEU A 61 -6.96 0.31 0.38
CA LEU A 61 -8.31 -0.24 0.19
C LEU A 61 -8.90 0.22 -1.15
N LEU A 62 -8.90 1.53 -1.42
CA LEU A 62 -9.40 2.09 -2.67
C LEU A 62 -8.65 1.51 -3.88
N GLN A 63 -7.32 1.46 -3.79
CA GLN A 63 -6.50 0.99 -4.90
C GLN A 63 -6.66 -0.52 -5.13
N SER A 64 -6.85 -1.33 -4.08
CA SER A 64 -7.15 -2.77 -4.21
C SER A 64 -8.49 -3.03 -4.91
N LEU A 65 -9.50 -2.19 -4.65
CA LEU A 65 -10.81 -2.33 -5.30
C LEU A 65 -10.71 -1.97 -6.78
N ILE A 66 -10.09 -0.82 -7.07
CA ILE A 66 -9.91 -0.38 -8.45
C ILE A 66 -9.06 -1.41 -9.23
N ASP A 67 -8.02 -1.96 -8.61
CA ASP A 67 -7.20 -2.99 -9.23
C ASP A 67 -7.98 -4.29 -9.47
N PHE A 68 -8.82 -4.70 -8.53
CA PHE A 68 -9.69 -5.88 -8.70
C PHE A 68 -10.68 -5.72 -9.87
N TYR A 69 -11.25 -4.54 -10.06
CA TYR A 69 -12.23 -4.30 -11.12
C TYR A 69 -11.61 -3.97 -12.48
N THR A 70 -10.45 -3.30 -12.50
CA THR A 70 -9.91 -2.71 -13.74
C THR A 70 -8.50 -3.21 -14.09
N HIS A 71 -7.85 -4.00 -13.24
CA HIS A 71 -6.45 -4.40 -13.36
C HIS A 71 -5.51 -3.20 -13.60
N ARG A 72 -5.85 -2.04 -13.02
CA ARG A 72 -5.10 -0.79 -13.16
C ARG A 72 -4.91 -0.12 -11.81
N LEU A 73 -3.65 0.20 -11.51
CA LEU A 73 -3.28 1.06 -10.39
C LEU A 73 -3.35 2.54 -10.78
N VAL A 74 -4.23 3.29 -10.10
CA VAL A 74 -4.42 4.73 -10.33
C VAL A 74 -3.22 5.50 -9.78
N ARG A 75 -2.40 6.03 -10.70
CA ARG A 75 -1.18 6.77 -10.38
C ARG A 75 -1.42 7.90 -9.37
N GLN A 76 -2.55 8.61 -9.47
CA GLN A 76 -2.86 9.74 -8.60
C GLN A 76 -2.92 9.36 -7.12
N ILE A 77 -3.50 8.19 -6.80
CA ILE A 77 -3.63 7.71 -5.42
C ILE A 77 -2.25 7.38 -4.88
N SER A 78 -1.43 6.64 -5.63
CA SER A 78 -0.06 6.31 -5.21
C SER A 78 0.82 7.54 -4.99
N HIS A 79 0.64 8.62 -5.78
CA HIS A 79 1.34 9.89 -5.57
C HIS A 79 0.86 10.62 -4.31
N ALA A 80 -0.45 10.61 -4.04
CA ALA A 80 -0.99 11.18 -2.80
C ALA A 80 -0.44 10.45 -1.57
N LEU A 81 -0.38 9.12 -1.61
CA LEU A 81 0.22 8.29 -0.56
C LEU A 81 1.71 8.59 -0.38
N ALA A 82 2.47 8.70 -1.47
CA ALA A 82 3.87 9.07 -1.41
C ALA A 82 4.07 10.44 -0.74
N CYS A 83 3.27 11.42 -1.15
CA CYS A 83 3.34 12.78 -0.63
C CYS A 83 2.99 12.84 0.86
N SER A 84 1.92 12.17 1.29
CA SER A 84 1.55 12.10 2.71
C SER A 84 2.63 11.41 3.53
N GLY A 85 3.20 10.32 3.01
CA GLY A 85 4.26 9.57 3.68
C GLY A 85 5.54 10.38 3.85
N VAL A 86 6.00 11.05 2.80
CA VAL A 86 7.21 11.88 2.89
C VAL A 86 6.99 13.04 3.86
N LEU A 87 5.86 13.75 3.76
CA LEU A 87 5.59 14.90 4.62
C LEU A 87 5.42 14.51 6.09
N LEU A 88 4.52 13.58 6.40
CA LEU A 88 4.16 13.28 7.79
C LEU A 88 5.25 12.49 8.52
N LEU A 89 5.94 11.58 7.85
CA LEU A 89 7.04 10.82 8.47
C LEU A 89 8.28 11.69 8.67
N SER A 90 8.55 12.63 7.77
CA SER A 90 9.66 13.59 7.96
C SER A 90 9.38 14.55 9.09
N LEU A 91 8.12 15.00 9.25
CA LEU A 91 7.72 15.82 10.40
C LEU A 91 7.89 15.05 11.72
N ASN A 92 7.53 13.77 11.74
CA ASN A 92 7.69 12.91 12.91
C ASN A 92 9.16 12.71 13.29
N ALA A 93 9.99 12.41 12.29
CA ALA A 93 11.42 12.27 12.49
C ALA A 93 12.07 13.58 12.96
N ALA A 94 11.61 14.74 12.47
CA ALA A 94 12.12 16.04 12.91
C ALA A 94 11.73 16.35 14.36
N LYS A 95 10.53 15.97 14.81
CA LYS A 95 10.08 16.16 16.20
C LYS A 95 10.82 15.25 17.18
N ASN A 96 11.00 13.99 16.81
CA ASN A 96 11.57 12.97 17.69
C ASN A 96 13.08 12.79 17.49
N SER A 97 13.72 13.61 16.64
CA SER A 97 15.13 13.50 16.23
C SER A 97 15.52 12.11 15.72
N SER A 98 14.56 11.35 15.20
CA SER A 98 14.73 9.93 14.87
C SER A 98 15.01 9.75 13.37
N PHE A 99 16.14 10.31 12.90
CA PHE A 99 16.52 10.26 11.49
C PHE A 99 16.87 8.85 11.00
N ASP A 100 17.22 7.93 11.91
CA ASP A 100 17.53 6.53 11.58
C ASP A 100 16.34 5.81 10.90
N PHE A 101 15.11 6.12 11.31
CA PHE A 101 13.91 5.55 10.68
C PHE A 101 13.70 6.07 9.26
N LEU A 102 14.11 7.32 8.95
CA LEU A 102 14.06 7.84 7.58
C LEU A 102 15.08 7.15 6.67
N VAL A 103 16.25 6.79 7.20
CA VAL A 103 17.23 5.98 6.47
C VAL A 103 16.64 4.61 6.17
N SER A 104 16.01 3.96 7.16
CA SER A 104 15.30 2.69 6.98
C SER A 104 14.20 2.77 5.91
N SER A 105 13.33 3.79 5.99
CA SER A 105 12.32 4.09 4.96
C SER A 105 12.92 4.21 3.56
N SER A 106 14.02 4.95 3.43
CA SER A 106 14.69 5.19 2.15
C SER A 106 15.26 3.91 1.56
N VAL A 107 15.94 3.12 2.38
CA VAL A 107 16.52 1.82 1.99
C VAL A 107 15.40 0.86 1.57
N CYS A 108 14.33 0.73 2.35
CA CYS A 108 13.20 -0.13 2.02
C CYS A 108 12.46 0.34 0.75
N ALA A 109 12.31 1.64 0.52
CA ALA A 109 11.71 2.16 -0.70
C ALA A 109 12.55 1.82 -1.95
N ILE A 110 13.87 2.01 -1.87
CA ILE A 110 14.81 1.69 -2.96
C ILE A 110 14.81 0.19 -3.22
N LEU A 111 14.87 -0.63 -2.17
CA LEU A 111 14.81 -2.09 -2.29
C LEU A 111 13.48 -2.54 -2.90
N GLY A 112 12.37 -1.94 -2.50
CA GLY A 112 11.05 -2.20 -3.10
C GLY A 112 11.08 -1.97 -4.61
N VAL A 113 11.57 -0.82 -5.06
CA VAL A 113 11.71 -0.51 -6.50
C VAL A 113 12.65 -1.49 -7.20
N ALA A 114 13.80 -1.79 -6.58
CA ALA A 114 14.80 -2.68 -7.16
C ALA A 114 14.24 -4.09 -7.37
N VAL A 115 13.55 -4.64 -6.37
CA VAL A 115 12.89 -5.96 -6.45
C VAL A 115 11.82 -5.96 -7.54
N SER A 116 10.96 -4.94 -7.60
CA SER A 116 9.93 -4.88 -8.65
C SER A 116 10.55 -4.77 -10.03
N PHE A 117 11.60 -3.97 -10.19
CA PHE A 117 12.28 -3.77 -11.46
C PHE A 117 12.97 -5.05 -11.95
N PHE A 118 13.66 -5.73 -11.04
CA PHE A 118 14.34 -6.99 -11.34
C PHE A 118 13.34 -8.09 -11.68
N SER A 119 12.25 -8.20 -10.92
CA SER A 119 11.14 -9.12 -11.20
C SER A 119 10.52 -8.83 -12.57
N ASN A 120 10.32 -7.56 -12.92
CA ASN A 120 9.78 -7.17 -14.22
C ASN A 120 10.69 -7.57 -15.39
N LYS A 121 12.01 -7.52 -15.20
CA LYS A 121 13.02 -7.93 -16.18
C LYS A 121 13.06 -9.45 -16.36
N ILE A 122 12.95 -10.22 -15.28
CA ILE A 122 12.93 -11.70 -15.31
C ILE A 122 11.62 -12.22 -15.90
N SER A 123 10.50 -11.66 -15.47
CA SER A 123 9.15 -12.15 -15.79
C SER A 123 8.53 -11.49 -17.04
N ARG A 124 9.36 -10.83 -17.88
CA ARG A 124 8.95 -10.20 -19.16
C ARG A 124 7.73 -9.28 -19.05
N GLY A 125 7.67 -8.40 -18.06
CA GLY A 125 6.55 -7.43 -17.98
C GLY A 125 5.38 -7.85 -17.09
N SER A 126 5.57 -8.82 -16.19
CA SER A 126 4.53 -9.33 -15.28
C SER A 126 4.00 -8.26 -14.32
N LEU A 127 4.88 -7.43 -13.73
CA LEU A 127 4.47 -6.35 -12.84
C LEU A 127 4.15 -5.07 -13.60
N GLY A 128 3.01 -4.46 -13.30
CA GLY A 128 2.64 -3.17 -13.86
C GLY A 128 3.54 -2.05 -13.32
N ALA A 129 3.77 -1.01 -14.11
CA ALA A 129 4.45 0.19 -13.63
C ALA A 129 3.73 0.86 -12.44
N GLY A 130 2.45 0.56 -12.21
CA GLY A 130 1.72 0.94 -11.01
C GLY A 130 2.23 0.23 -9.76
N ASP A 131 2.43 -1.09 -9.84
CA ASP A 131 2.86 -1.93 -8.71
C ASP A 131 4.25 -1.55 -8.22
N VAL A 132 5.16 -1.25 -9.15
CA VAL A 132 6.52 -0.75 -8.83
C VAL A 132 6.44 0.53 -7.97
N ARG A 133 5.53 1.44 -8.30
CA ARG A 133 5.35 2.68 -7.53
C ARG A 133 4.71 2.42 -6.18
N LEU A 134 3.73 1.51 -6.12
CA LEU A 134 3.12 1.13 -4.86
C LEU A 134 4.14 0.45 -3.93
N MET A 135 5.02 -0.40 -4.46
CA MET A 135 6.11 -1.01 -3.70
C MET A 135 7.10 0.03 -3.15
N ALA A 136 7.40 1.08 -3.91
CA ALA A 136 8.20 2.21 -3.41
C ALA A 136 7.52 2.92 -2.23
N VAL A 137 6.23 3.23 -2.39
CA VAL A 137 5.42 3.91 -1.36
C VAL A 137 5.31 3.07 -0.10
N LEU A 138 5.02 1.77 -0.26
CA LEU A 138 4.94 0.84 0.85
C LEU A 138 6.29 0.65 1.53
N GLY A 139 7.39 0.55 0.78
CA GLY A 139 8.74 0.49 1.33
C GLY A 139 9.07 1.71 2.19
N TRP A 140 8.66 2.91 1.76
CA TRP A 140 8.83 4.12 2.56
C TRP A 140 8.06 4.08 3.89
N HIS A 141 6.77 3.70 3.86
CA HIS A 141 5.93 3.69 5.05
C HIS A 141 6.26 2.54 6.00
N LEU A 142 6.36 1.32 5.48
CA LEU A 142 6.66 0.13 6.29
C LEU A 142 8.11 0.14 6.78
N GLY A 143 9.04 0.69 6.00
CA GLY A 143 10.43 0.86 6.42
C GLY A 143 10.59 1.85 7.56
N PHE A 144 9.65 2.80 7.72
CA PHE A 144 9.63 3.71 8.88
C PHE A 144 9.31 2.96 10.18
N ILE A 145 8.42 1.97 10.11
CA ILE A 145 8.12 1.09 11.25
C ILE A 145 9.30 0.14 11.50
N GLY A 146 9.92 -0.35 10.42
CA GLY A 146 11.13 -1.18 10.49
C GLY A 146 11.39 -2.00 9.23
N TYR A 147 12.62 -2.51 9.11
CA TYR A 147 13.00 -3.39 8.00
C TYR A 147 12.18 -4.68 7.98
N SER A 148 11.96 -5.26 9.16
CA SER A 148 11.22 -6.50 9.35
C SER A 148 9.76 -6.38 8.93
N THR A 149 9.10 -5.24 9.17
CA THR A 149 7.72 -5.00 8.72
C THR A 149 7.63 -4.89 7.20
N ALA A 150 8.59 -4.20 6.56
CA ALA A 150 8.64 -4.12 5.10
C ALA A 150 8.88 -5.49 4.45
N MET A 151 9.80 -6.28 4.99
CA MET A 151 10.06 -7.64 4.50
C MET A 151 8.89 -8.58 4.72
N LEU A 152 8.23 -8.51 5.89
CA LEU A 152 7.05 -9.33 6.18
C LEU A 152 5.90 -9.00 5.23
N ALA A 153 5.64 -7.72 4.96
CA ALA A 153 4.60 -7.29 4.03
C ALA A 153 4.85 -7.83 2.62
N LEU A 154 6.09 -7.72 2.14
CA LEU A 154 6.48 -8.21 0.82
C LEU A 154 6.38 -9.74 0.75
N PHE A 155 6.86 -10.43 1.77
CA PHE A 155 6.79 -11.88 1.87
C PHE A 155 5.35 -12.38 1.85
N LEU A 156 4.48 -11.81 2.69
CA LEU A 156 3.05 -12.15 2.73
C LEU A 156 2.37 -11.86 1.39
N ALA A 157 2.66 -10.72 0.77
CA ALA A 157 2.10 -10.39 -0.54
C ALA A 157 2.50 -11.42 -1.62
N CYS A 158 3.79 -11.81 -1.66
CA CYS A 158 4.29 -12.82 -2.57
C CYS A 158 3.67 -14.20 -2.33
N VAL A 159 3.57 -14.63 -1.06
CA VAL A 159 2.97 -15.92 -0.68
C VAL A 159 1.49 -15.95 -1.06
N LEU A 160 0.73 -14.90 -0.74
CA LEU A 160 -0.69 -14.82 -1.04
C LEU A 160 -0.94 -14.79 -2.56
N ALA A 161 -0.17 -13.98 -3.30
CA ALA A 161 -0.28 -13.92 -4.75
C ALA A 161 0.11 -15.26 -5.41
N GLY A 162 1.17 -15.91 -4.93
CA GLY A 162 1.61 -17.22 -5.41
C GLY A 162 0.58 -18.30 -5.16
N LEU A 163 0.04 -18.37 -3.94
CA LEU A 163 -1.01 -19.33 -3.57
C LEU A 163 -2.27 -19.13 -4.41
N PHE A 164 -2.70 -17.88 -4.59
CA PHE A 164 -3.85 -17.55 -5.43
C PHE A 164 -3.62 -17.96 -6.89
N GLY A 165 -2.42 -17.72 -7.43
CA GLY A 165 -2.03 -18.17 -8.77
C GLY A 165 -2.11 -19.69 -8.93
N VAL A 166 -1.56 -20.44 -7.97
CA VAL A 166 -1.61 -21.92 -7.97
C VAL A 166 -3.06 -22.42 -7.90
N VAL A 167 -3.89 -21.86 -7.02
CA VAL A 167 -5.31 -22.24 -6.89
C VAL A 167 -6.08 -21.97 -8.19
N MET A 168 -5.84 -20.83 -8.85
CA MET A 168 -6.48 -20.50 -10.13
C MET A 168 -6.10 -21.48 -11.25
N ILE A 169 -4.84 -21.93 -11.29
CA ILE A 169 -4.36 -22.94 -12.23
C ILE A 169 -5.00 -24.30 -11.91
N MET A 170 -5.06 -24.70 -10.64
CA MET A 170 -5.68 -25.96 -10.20
C MET A 170 -7.18 -26.02 -10.55
N LEU A 171 -7.89 -24.90 -10.40
CA LEU A 171 -9.30 -24.78 -10.77
C LEU A 171 -9.54 -24.68 -12.28
N ARG A 172 -8.48 -24.76 -13.11
CA ARG A 172 -8.51 -24.54 -14.57
C ARG A 172 -9.17 -23.23 -14.99
N ARG A 173 -9.19 -22.25 -14.08
CA ARG A 173 -9.79 -20.92 -14.28
C ARG A 173 -8.75 -19.85 -14.61
N GLY A 174 -7.47 -20.23 -14.70
CA GLY A 174 -6.41 -19.35 -15.16
C GLY A 174 -5.28 -20.11 -15.88
N SER A 175 -4.44 -19.35 -16.57
CA SER A 175 -3.26 -19.86 -17.28
C SER A 175 -1.97 -19.34 -16.65
N TRP A 176 -0.86 -20.03 -16.89
CA TRP A 176 0.49 -19.62 -16.45
C TRP A 176 0.93 -18.23 -16.94
N GLN A 177 0.23 -17.67 -17.93
CA GLN A 177 0.53 -16.36 -18.53
C GLN A 177 -0.48 -15.27 -18.13
N GLN A 178 -1.48 -15.59 -17.30
CA GLN A 178 -2.49 -14.62 -16.90
C GLN A 178 -1.90 -13.60 -15.93
N ARG A 179 -2.06 -12.31 -16.24
CA ARG A 179 -1.65 -11.22 -15.35
C ARG A 179 -2.56 -11.20 -14.11
N ILE A 180 -1.98 -11.44 -12.95
CA ILE A 180 -2.67 -11.38 -11.66
C ILE A 180 -2.58 -9.94 -11.14
N ALA A 181 -3.71 -9.40 -10.67
CA ALA A 181 -3.77 -8.12 -9.97
C ALA A 181 -2.97 -8.22 -8.67
N PHE A 182 -1.81 -7.58 -8.59
CA PHE A 182 -0.91 -7.70 -7.43
C PHE A 182 -1.30 -6.74 -6.29
N GLY A 183 -2.06 -5.68 -6.60
CA GLY A 183 -2.45 -4.63 -5.66
C GLY A 183 -3.19 -5.14 -4.42
N PRO A 184 -4.24 -5.98 -4.54
CA PRO A 184 -4.96 -6.53 -3.39
C PRO A 184 -4.08 -7.36 -2.45
N PHE A 185 -3.19 -8.19 -3.00
CA PHE A 185 -2.27 -9.00 -2.19
C PHE A 185 -1.24 -8.14 -1.48
N LEU A 186 -0.75 -7.09 -2.14
CA LEU A 186 0.12 -6.09 -1.55
C LEU A 186 -0.56 -5.35 -0.39
N ALA A 187 -1.82 -4.96 -0.57
CA ALA A 187 -2.62 -4.28 0.45
C ALA A 187 -2.84 -5.17 1.67
N ILE A 188 -3.24 -6.43 1.47
CA ILE A 188 -3.45 -7.40 2.56
C ILE A 188 -2.14 -7.66 3.31
N GLY A 189 -1.05 -7.95 2.59
CA GLY A 189 0.26 -8.18 3.21
C GLY A 189 0.75 -6.99 4.02
N SER A 190 0.51 -5.77 3.52
CA SER A 190 0.88 -4.53 4.22
C SER A 190 0.04 -4.31 5.48
N LEU A 191 -1.28 -4.49 5.40
CA LEU A 191 -2.17 -4.37 6.56
C LEU A 191 -1.79 -5.37 7.66
N VAL A 192 -1.58 -6.64 7.28
CA VAL A 192 -1.15 -7.67 8.23
C VAL A 192 0.20 -7.30 8.84
N ALA A 193 1.17 -6.82 8.07
CA ALA A 193 2.47 -6.43 8.60
C ALA A 193 2.42 -5.22 9.55
N ILE A 194 1.55 -4.23 9.29
CA ILE A 194 1.37 -3.06 10.15
C ILE A 194 0.80 -3.47 11.52
N PHE A 195 -0.17 -4.39 11.52
CA PHE A 195 -0.87 -4.81 12.73
C PHE A 195 -0.27 -6.06 13.39
N ALA A 196 0.66 -6.74 12.73
CA ALA A 196 1.40 -7.84 13.33
C ALA A 196 2.25 -7.31 14.49
N ASN A 197 1.75 -7.48 15.71
CA ASN A 197 2.43 -7.12 16.95
C ASN A 197 3.78 -7.83 17.13
N LEU A 198 4.06 -8.89 16.35
CA LEU A 198 5.31 -9.65 16.43
C LEU A 198 6.56 -8.89 15.97
N VAL A 199 6.43 -7.74 15.29
CA VAL A 199 7.56 -7.06 14.65
C VAL A 199 7.96 -5.75 15.35
N ALA A 200 7.15 -5.28 16.30
CA ALA A 200 7.35 -4.01 17.00
C ALA A 200 8.11 -4.13 18.33
N SER A 201 9.10 -5.02 18.41
CA SER A 201 9.99 -5.11 19.59
C SER A 201 11.11 -4.06 19.59
N TYR A 202 11.08 -3.08 18.69
CA TYR A 202 11.99 -1.93 18.72
C TYR A 202 11.20 -0.63 18.77
N GLY A 203 10.82 -0.24 19.99
CA GLY A 203 10.66 1.17 20.38
C GLY A 203 9.36 1.88 20.00
N PHE A 204 8.25 1.55 20.65
CA PHE A 204 7.17 2.52 20.95
C PHE A 204 6.52 2.26 22.32
N PHE A 205 7.24 1.60 23.22
CA PHE A 205 6.93 1.55 24.65
C PHE A 205 8.16 1.97 25.43
N ALA A 206 8.28 3.28 25.64
CA ALA A 206 8.95 3.90 26.77
C ALA A 206 8.32 5.29 26.94
#